data_AF-I3WB77-F1
#
_entry.id   AF-I3WB77-F1
#
_cell.length_a   1.000
_cell.length_b   1.000
_cell.length_c   1.000
_cell.angle_alpha   90.00
_cell.angle_beta   90.00
_cell.angle_gamma   90.00
#
_symmetry.space_group_name_H-M   'P 1'
#
loop_
_entity.id
_entity.type
_entity.pdbx_description
1 polymer ?
#
loop_
_entity_poly.entity_id
_entity_poly.type
_entity_poly.pdbx_seq_one_letter_code
_entity_poly.pdbx_strand_id
1 'polypeptide(L)'
;MPSANVIDQLLSTRRDLWRARTQGAGRQVLPTGFSLLDEALHDGGWPLGASTELLAEGLNWPLLLPALRQRLPGWVMLINPPWLPGAHWLAGQGLVPEQLLVLRDVSPRDALWAADQSLRAGCCALVCQWLPARGITDRDLRQLQLAAAKGGAWHLLVRSPAAATQAAPAALRLQLAVDARGLQLQVLKQRGGWAGQSLLLPLWPELAGLQRQPVQTWPVHLTELPQLRRARPLSRSASVAALARA
;
A
#
# COMPACT_ATOMS: atom_id res chain seq x y z
N MET A 1 -42.80 -9.51 30.06
CA MET A 1 -41.70 -9.43 29.07
C MET A 1 -40.35 -9.57 29.80
N PRO A 2 -39.83 -10.78 30.07
CA PRO A 2 -38.51 -10.96 30.68
C PRO A 2 -37.61 -11.84 29.80
N SER A 3 -36.71 -11.28 29.00
CA SER A 3 -35.82 -12.14 28.18
C SER A 3 -34.52 -11.53 27.68
N ALA A 4 -34.23 -10.25 27.90
CA ALA A 4 -32.91 -9.71 27.57
C ALA A 4 -31.83 -10.19 28.57
N ASN A 5 -32.17 -10.27 29.86
CA ASN A 5 -31.17 -10.41 30.92
C ASN A 5 -30.66 -11.86 31.10
N VAL A 6 -31.48 -12.87 30.80
CA VAL A 6 -31.12 -14.29 31.00
C VAL A 6 -30.05 -14.75 30.01
N ILE A 7 -30.10 -14.24 28.77
CA ILE A 7 -29.11 -14.56 27.74
C ILE A 7 -27.74 -13.99 28.12
N ASP A 8 -27.68 -12.73 28.52
CA ASP A 8 -26.43 -12.09 28.95
C ASP A 8 -25.81 -12.75 30.18
N GLN A 9 -26.66 -13.21 31.11
CA GLN A 9 -26.25 -13.94 32.30
C GLN A 9 -25.72 -15.35 31.98
N LEU A 10 -26.31 -16.04 31.00
CA LEU A 10 -25.81 -17.34 30.51
C LEU A 10 -24.50 -17.19 29.73
N LEU A 11 -24.35 -16.12 28.94
CA LEU A 11 -23.14 -15.80 28.18
C LEU A 11 -21.97 -15.35 29.07
N SER A 12 -22.24 -14.78 30.25
CA SER A 12 -21.20 -14.41 31.22
C SER A 12 -20.73 -15.58 32.08
N THR A 13 -21.61 -16.53 32.39
CA THR A 13 -21.33 -17.67 33.28
C THR A 13 -20.59 -18.80 32.56
N ARG A 14 -20.89 -19.05 31.29
CA ARG A 14 -20.30 -20.15 30.51
C ARG A 14 -19.03 -19.74 29.77
N ARG A 15 -17.88 -20.28 30.19
CA ARG A 15 -16.55 -20.05 29.58
C ARG A 15 -16.21 -21.00 28.42
N ASP A 16 -17.00 -22.06 28.28
CA ASP A 16 -16.95 -23.09 27.25
C ASP A 16 -17.70 -22.70 25.97
N LEU A 17 -18.48 -21.62 26.01
CA LEU A 17 -19.14 -21.07 24.84
C LEU A 17 -18.14 -20.27 24.01
N TRP A 18 -18.03 -20.61 22.73
CA TRP A 18 -17.39 -19.75 21.75
C TRP A 18 -18.20 -18.46 21.63
N ARG A 19 -17.69 -17.39 22.23
CA ARG A 19 -18.24 -16.05 22.06
C ARG A 19 -17.56 -15.47 20.83
N ALA A 20 -18.33 -15.12 19.80
CA ALA A 20 -17.91 -14.17 18.76
C ALA A 20 -17.67 -12.82 19.45
N ARG A 21 -16.53 -12.72 20.11
CA ARG A 21 -16.18 -11.60 20.96
C ARG A 21 -15.84 -10.45 20.01
N THR A 22 -16.76 -9.52 19.83
CA THR A 22 -16.54 -8.17 19.29
C THR A 22 -15.68 -7.34 20.26
N GLN A 23 -14.57 -7.89 20.75
CA GLN A 23 -13.59 -7.11 21.49
C GLN A 23 -12.58 -6.53 20.50
N GLY A 24 -12.88 -5.31 20.05
CA GLY A 24 -11.91 -4.36 19.49
C GLY A 24 -10.96 -3.79 20.56
N ALA A 25 -10.93 -4.35 21.78
CA ALA A 25 -9.99 -3.95 22.82
C ALA A 25 -8.56 -4.34 22.42
N GLY A 26 -7.78 -3.34 21.99
CA GLY A 26 -6.35 -3.46 21.74
C GLY A 26 -5.92 -3.50 20.26
N ARG A 27 -6.81 -3.28 19.30
CA ARG A 27 -6.39 -3.11 17.89
C ARG A 27 -5.96 -1.67 17.67
N GLN A 28 -4.68 -1.49 17.34
CA GLN A 28 -4.17 -0.19 16.93
C GLN A 28 -4.64 0.09 15.50
N VAL A 29 -5.16 1.30 15.30
CA VAL A 29 -5.67 1.77 14.01
C VAL A 29 -4.99 3.09 13.71
N LEU A 30 -4.64 3.29 12.45
CA LEU A 30 -4.07 4.53 11.94
C LEU A 30 -5.13 5.23 11.07
N PRO A 31 -5.58 6.44 11.41
CA PRO A 31 -6.54 7.18 10.59
C PRO A 31 -6.05 7.30 9.15
N THR A 32 -6.94 7.10 8.18
CA THR A 32 -6.55 7.16 6.75
C THR A 32 -6.28 8.59 6.29
N GLY A 33 -6.85 9.58 7.01
CA GLY A 33 -6.87 10.99 6.63
C GLY A 33 -8.02 11.34 5.68
N PHE A 34 -8.91 10.39 5.40
CA PHE A 34 -10.13 10.60 4.62
C PHE A 34 -11.32 10.12 5.45
N SER A 35 -12.15 11.06 5.92
CA SER A 35 -13.31 10.74 6.77
C SER A 35 -14.23 9.70 6.14
N LEU A 36 -14.50 9.82 4.83
CA LEU A 36 -15.31 8.85 4.08
C LEU A 36 -14.75 7.42 4.13
N LEU A 37 -13.42 7.28 4.13
CA LEU A 37 -12.79 5.95 4.21
C LEU A 37 -12.78 5.47 5.67
N ASP A 38 -12.46 6.34 6.63
CA ASP A 38 -12.48 6.00 8.05
C ASP A 38 -13.88 5.53 8.49
N GLU A 39 -14.95 6.19 8.04
CA GLU A 39 -16.34 5.79 8.32
C GLU A 39 -16.73 4.44 7.69
N ALA A 40 -16.19 4.12 6.52
CA ALA A 40 -16.48 2.87 5.82
C ALA A 40 -15.72 1.66 6.40
N LEU A 41 -14.60 1.91 7.09
CA LEU A 41 -13.79 0.90 7.74
C LEU A 41 -14.31 0.64 9.16
N HIS A 42 -14.55 -0.62 9.48
CA HIS A 42 -15.11 -1.06 10.76
C HIS A 42 -14.31 -0.58 11.97
N ASP A 43 -12.98 -0.64 11.86
CA ASP A 43 -12.07 -0.22 12.92
C ASP A 43 -11.72 1.28 12.81
N GLY A 44 -12.21 2.02 11.80
CA GLY A 44 -12.03 3.47 11.69
C GLY A 44 -10.73 3.95 11.00
N GLY A 45 -10.03 3.06 10.27
CA GLY A 45 -8.78 3.41 9.60
C GLY A 45 -7.95 2.19 9.18
N TRP A 46 -6.67 2.42 8.88
CA TRP A 46 -5.73 1.36 8.52
C TRP A 46 -5.42 0.48 9.73
N PRO A 47 -5.53 -0.86 9.61
CA PRO A 47 -5.19 -1.74 10.72
C PRO A 47 -3.67 -1.79 10.91
N LEU A 48 -3.20 -1.44 12.11
CA LEU A 48 -1.81 -1.64 12.52
C LEU A 48 -1.62 -3.04 13.11
N GLY A 49 -0.40 -3.56 13.02
CA GLY A 49 -0.14 -4.94 13.45
C GLY A 49 -0.86 -5.98 12.60
N ALA A 50 -1.19 -5.63 11.35
CA ALA A 50 -1.86 -6.50 10.41
C ALA A 50 -1.52 -6.11 8.98
N SER A 51 -1.71 -7.05 8.06
CA SER A 51 -1.53 -6.83 6.64
C SER A 51 -2.79 -6.27 6.02
N THR A 52 -2.63 -5.21 5.23
CA THR A 52 -3.63 -4.73 4.28
C THR A 52 -3.19 -5.11 2.88
N GLU A 53 -4.09 -5.73 2.12
CA GLU A 53 -3.87 -6.01 0.70
C GLU A 53 -4.49 -4.90 -0.14
N LEU A 54 -3.67 -4.24 -0.96
CA LEU A 54 -4.09 -3.22 -1.92
C LEU A 54 -4.03 -3.82 -3.32
N LEU A 55 -5.20 -4.04 -3.91
CA LEU A 55 -5.34 -4.58 -5.26
C LEU A 55 -5.42 -3.41 -6.24
N ALA A 56 -4.29 -3.11 -6.88
CA ALA A 56 -4.10 -1.94 -7.71
C ALA A 56 -2.98 -2.16 -8.73
N GLU A 57 -2.96 -1.39 -9.81
CA GLU A 57 -1.84 -1.38 -10.78
C GLU A 57 -0.55 -0.80 -10.17
N GLY A 58 -0.67 -0.06 -9.07
CA GLY A 58 0.45 0.54 -8.38
C GLY A 58 0.04 1.15 -7.04
N LEU A 59 1.01 1.72 -6.34
CA LEU A 59 0.77 2.39 -5.08
C LEU A 59 0.21 3.78 -5.31
N ASN A 60 -0.94 4.08 -4.70
CA ASN A 60 -1.51 5.42 -4.71
C ASN A 60 -0.94 6.23 -3.55
N TRP A 61 0.19 6.91 -3.76
CA TRP A 61 0.81 7.74 -2.72
C TRP A 61 -0.13 8.77 -2.09
N PRO A 62 -0.99 9.52 -2.83
CA PRO A 62 -1.89 10.48 -2.22
C PRO A 62 -2.87 9.87 -1.20
N LEU A 63 -3.27 8.61 -1.39
CA LEU A 63 -4.09 7.88 -0.41
C LEU A 63 -3.31 7.59 0.89
N LEU A 64 -2.01 7.33 0.80
CA LEU A 64 -1.21 6.85 1.92
C LEU A 64 -0.54 7.98 2.71
N LEU A 65 -0.24 9.09 2.05
CA LEU A 65 0.51 10.20 2.65
C LEU A 65 -0.10 10.74 3.95
N PRO A 66 -1.43 10.96 4.08
CA PRO A 66 -1.99 11.50 5.31
C PRO A 66 -1.75 10.60 6.52
N ALA A 67 -1.87 9.28 6.33
CA ALA A 67 -1.60 8.28 7.35
C ALA A 67 -0.08 8.13 7.61
N LEU A 68 0.73 8.13 6.55
CA LEU A 68 2.18 7.99 6.65
C LEU A 68 2.81 9.12 7.45
N ARG A 69 2.38 10.37 7.24
CA ARG A 69 2.89 11.55 7.97
C ARG A 69 2.71 11.44 9.48
N GLN A 70 1.65 10.78 9.95
CA GLN A 70 1.42 10.55 11.39
C GLN A 70 2.38 9.52 11.98
N ARG A 71 3.05 8.73 11.15
CA ARG A 71 4.01 7.70 11.55
C ARG A 71 5.47 8.11 11.37
N LEU A 72 5.72 9.30 10.83
CA LEU A 72 7.07 9.83 10.67
C LEU A 72 7.49 10.61 11.93
N PRO A 73 8.78 10.59 12.30
CA PRO A 73 9.88 9.89 11.62
C PRO A 73 9.84 8.37 11.85
N GLY A 74 10.42 7.60 10.92
CA GLY A 74 10.47 6.14 10.97
C GLY A 74 10.81 5.52 9.63
N TRP A 75 11.30 4.27 9.63
CA TRP A 75 11.74 3.62 8.39
C TRP A 75 10.55 3.34 7.47
N VAL A 76 10.67 3.75 6.21
CA VAL A 76 9.75 3.39 5.13
C VAL A 76 10.47 2.41 4.23
N MET A 77 9.94 1.19 4.16
CA MET A 77 10.53 0.12 3.36
C MET A 77 9.65 -0.17 2.14
N LEU A 78 10.25 -0.09 0.95
CA LEU A 78 9.64 -0.47 -0.32
C LEU A 78 10.37 -1.70 -0.88
N ILE A 79 9.65 -2.81 -1.04
CA ILE A 79 10.23 -4.10 -1.47
C ILE A 79 9.67 -4.48 -2.84
N ASN A 80 10.55 -4.55 -3.84
CA ASN A 80 10.21 -4.73 -5.25
C ASN A 80 9.20 -3.72 -5.80
N PRO A 81 9.30 -2.40 -5.49
CA PRO A 81 8.41 -1.43 -6.11
C PRO A 81 8.60 -1.44 -7.64
N PRO A 82 7.51 -1.57 -8.44
CA PRO A 82 7.61 -1.54 -9.89
C PRO A 82 8.02 -0.16 -10.41
N TRP A 83 7.75 0.88 -9.62
CA TRP A 83 8.10 2.28 -9.92
C TRP A 83 8.55 2.94 -8.62
N LEU A 84 9.58 3.77 -8.71
CA LEU A 84 10.04 4.55 -7.57
C LEU A 84 9.36 5.92 -7.56
N PRO A 85 8.85 6.38 -6.40
CA PRO A 85 8.49 7.78 -6.25
C PRO A 85 9.72 8.68 -6.40
N GLY A 86 9.51 9.89 -6.90
CA GLY A 86 10.58 10.89 -6.97
C GLY A 86 11.05 11.26 -5.56
N ALA A 87 12.36 11.12 -5.30
CA ALA A 87 12.94 11.39 -3.98
C ALA A 87 12.68 12.83 -3.50
N HIS A 88 12.79 13.82 -4.39
CA HIS A 88 12.50 15.22 -4.09
C HIS A 88 11.05 15.43 -3.66
N TRP A 89 10.11 14.76 -4.33
CA TRP A 89 8.70 14.86 -4.02
C TRP A 89 8.43 14.25 -2.64
N LEU A 90 8.97 13.07 -2.36
CA LEU A 90 8.86 12.43 -1.04
C LEU A 90 9.45 13.30 0.09
N ALA A 91 10.61 13.92 -0.15
CA ALA A 91 11.21 14.84 0.81
C ALA A 91 10.29 16.03 1.09
N GLY A 92 9.66 16.59 0.05
CA GLY A 92 8.62 17.61 0.18
C GLY A 92 7.36 17.15 0.94
N GLN A 93 7.14 15.85 1.07
CA GLN A 93 6.06 15.28 1.89
C GLN A 93 6.45 15.01 3.35
N GLY A 94 7.70 15.27 3.74
CA GLY A 94 8.24 15.05 5.08
C GLY A 94 8.96 13.72 5.28
N LEU A 95 9.14 12.91 4.23
CA LEU A 95 10.00 11.72 4.33
C LEU A 95 11.47 12.14 4.35
N VAL A 96 12.20 11.63 5.35
CA VAL A 96 13.66 11.74 5.42
C VAL A 96 14.25 10.71 4.46
N PRO A 97 14.99 11.11 3.41
CA PRO A 97 15.56 10.18 2.43
C PRO A 97 16.40 9.07 3.06
N GLU A 98 17.10 9.36 4.15
CA GLU A 98 17.93 8.44 4.91
C GLU A 98 17.10 7.35 5.64
N GLN A 99 15.79 7.55 5.78
CA GLN A 99 14.85 6.59 6.37
C GLN A 99 14.02 5.85 5.31
N LEU A 100 14.30 6.03 4.02
CA LEU A 100 13.68 5.30 2.92
C LEU A 100 14.59 4.15 2.47
N LEU A 101 14.18 2.92 2.76
CA LEU A 101 14.88 1.72 2.29
C LEU A 101 14.14 1.13 1.08
N VAL A 102 14.84 0.97 -0.03
CA VAL A 102 14.28 0.40 -1.26
C VAL A 102 15.05 -0.86 -1.64
N LEU A 103 14.39 -2.01 -1.59
CA LEU A 103 14.89 -3.26 -2.16
C LEU A 103 14.31 -3.45 -3.55
N ARG A 104 15.16 -3.64 -4.57
CA ARG A 104 14.74 -3.86 -5.96
C ARG A 104 15.28 -5.18 -6.47
N ASP A 105 14.52 -5.79 -7.38
CA ASP A 105 14.89 -7.01 -8.09
C ASP A 105 15.31 -8.16 -7.16
N VAL A 106 14.77 -8.17 -5.94
CA VAL A 106 15.02 -9.25 -4.98
C VAL A 106 14.08 -10.42 -5.26
N SER A 107 14.60 -11.64 -5.07
CA SER A 107 13.81 -12.85 -5.32
C SER A 107 12.53 -12.87 -4.47
N PRO A 108 11.45 -13.55 -4.88
CA PRO A 108 10.23 -13.62 -4.08
C PRO A 108 10.47 -14.13 -2.66
N ARG A 109 11.39 -15.09 -2.48
CA ARG A 109 11.78 -15.61 -1.18
C ARG A 109 12.46 -14.55 -0.32
N ASP A 110 13.40 -13.82 -0.89
CA ASP A 110 14.15 -12.79 -0.16
C ASP A 110 13.27 -11.57 0.13
N ALA A 111 12.33 -11.24 -0.75
CA ALA A 111 11.32 -10.21 -0.52
C ALA A 111 10.44 -10.55 0.69
N LEU A 112 9.91 -11.78 0.74
CA LEU A 112 9.12 -12.27 1.88
C LEU A 112 9.94 -12.27 3.17
N TRP A 113 11.21 -12.69 3.11
CA TRP A 113 12.11 -12.69 4.26
C TRP A 113 12.41 -11.26 4.75
N ALA A 114 12.75 -10.34 3.85
CA ALA A 114 13.04 -8.95 4.18
C ALA A 114 11.81 -8.26 4.77
N ALA A 115 10.61 -8.53 4.24
CA ALA A 115 9.35 -8.05 4.81
C ALA A 115 9.13 -8.62 6.21
N ASP A 116 9.25 -9.93 6.42
CA ASP A 116 9.10 -10.57 7.73
C ASP A 116 10.07 -9.98 8.77
N GLN A 117 11.35 -9.82 8.44
CA GLN A 117 12.33 -9.22 9.35
C GLN A 117 11.97 -7.78 9.72
N SER A 118 11.61 -6.97 8.73
CA SER A 118 11.33 -5.55 8.94
C SER A 118 10.03 -5.33 9.71
N LEU A 119 9.01 -6.16 9.46
CA LEU A 119 7.78 -6.18 10.23
C LEU A 119 8.01 -6.56 11.68
N ARG A 120 8.88 -7.54 11.96
CA ARG A 120 9.21 -7.97 13.33
C ARG A 120 10.06 -6.98 14.10
N ALA A 121 10.89 -6.19 13.41
CA ALA A 121 11.79 -5.22 14.03
C ALA A 121 11.03 -4.08 14.73
N GLY A 122 9.81 -3.76 14.29
CA GLY A 122 8.96 -2.75 14.92
C GLY A 122 9.45 -1.31 14.78
N CYS A 123 10.49 -1.06 13.97
CA CYS A 123 11.06 0.27 13.71
C CYS A 123 10.57 0.91 12.40
N CYS A 124 9.74 0.20 11.62
CA CYS A 124 9.19 0.69 10.36
C CYS A 124 7.88 1.45 10.57
N ALA A 125 7.83 2.67 10.04
CA ALA A 125 6.59 3.43 9.87
C ALA A 125 5.67 2.78 8.84
N LEU A 126 6.25 2.22 7.77
CA LEU A 126 5.55 1.53 6.70
C LEU A 126 6.45 0.44 6.11
N VAL A 127 5.90 -0.76 5.95
CA VAL A 127 6.47 -1.80 5.07
C VAL A 127 5.51 -2.01 3.93
N CYS A 128 5.95 -1.67 2.72
CA CYS A 128 5.18 -1.86 1.49
C CYS A 128 5.93 -2.83 0.58
N GLN A 129 5.26 -3.88 0.14
CA GLN A 129 5.85 -4.87 -0.74
C GLN A 129 4.94 -5.21 -1.92
N TRP A 130 5.57 -5.51 -3.05
CA TRP A 130 4.91 -5.99 -4.25
C TRP A 130 5.32 -7.43 -4.46
N LEU A 131 4.32 -8.30 -4.52
CA LEU A 131 4.54 -9.72 -4.73
C LEU A 131 4.12 -10.13 -6.15
N PRO A 132 4.82 -11.11 -6.75
CA PRO A 132 4.43 -11.65 -8.05
C PRO A 132 3.04 -12.29 -7.98
N ALA A 133 2.38 -12.37 -9.15
CA ALA A 133 1.05 -12.96 -9.26
C ALA A 133 1.01 -14.46 -8.93
N ARG A 134 2.15 -15.16 -8.99
CA ARG A 134 2.28 -16.61 -8.80
C ARG A 134 3.45 -16.92 -7.86
N GLY A 135 3.43 -18.12 -7.28
CA GLY A 135 4.52 -18.63 -6.43
C GLY A 135 4.47 -18.16 -4.98
N ILE A 136 3.44 -17.40 -4.59
CA ILE A 136 3.20 -16.99 -3.20
C ILE A 136 2.11 -17.89 -2.62
N THR A 137 2.41 -18.54 -1.50
CA THR A 137 1.49 -19.44 -0.83
C THR A 137 0.71 -18.72 0.28
N ASP A 138 -0.43 -19.27 0.67
CA ASP A 138 -1.19 -18.77 1.83
C ASP A 138 -0.37 -18.85 3.13
N ARG A 139 0.54 -19.83 3.25
CA ARG A 139 1.50 -19.93 4.36
C ARG A 139 2.40 -18.69 4.43
N ASP A 140 2.93 -18.24 3.29
CA ASP A 140 3.79 -17.05 3.23
C ASP A 140 3.02 -15.80 3.68
N LEU A 141 1.79 -15.64 3.18
CA LEU A 141 0.94 -14.51 3.55
C LEU A 141 0.54 -14.54 5.04
N ARG A 142 0.30 -15.73 5.61
CA ARG A 142 0.04 -15.88 7.05
C ARG A 142 1.28 -15.56 7.88
N GLN A 143 2.47 -15.95 7.41
CA GLN A 143 3.71 -15.62 8.09
C GLN A 143 3.90 -14.10 8.18
N LEU A 144 3.66 -13.38 7.08
CA LEU A 144 3.70 -11.91 7.07
C LEU A 144 2.65 -11.29 8.00
N GLN A 145 1.43 -11.84 8.04
CA GLN A 145 0.39 -11.39 8.95
C GLN A 145 0.81 -11.53 10.43
N LEU A 146 1.49 -12.64 10.78
CA LEU A 146 2.04 -12.86 12.13
C LEU A 146 3.22 -11.92 12.42
N ALA A 147 4.08 -11.68 11.45
CA ALA A 147 5.20 -10.75 11.57
C ALA A 147 4.70 -9.31 11.82
N ALA A 148 3.71 -8.86 11.05
CA ALA A 148 3.05 -7.57 11.25
C ALA A 148 2.46 -7.47 12.66
N ALA A 149 1.72 -8.49 13.11
CA ALA A 149 1.16 -8.54 14.46
C ALA A 149 2.22 -8.46 15.56
N LYS A 150 3.40 -9.06 15.35
CA LYS A 150 4.50 -9.05 16.33
C LYS A 150 5.11 -7.67 16.50
N GLY A 151 5.39 -6.94 15.41
CA GLY A 151 6.06 -5.64 15.50
C GLY A 151 5.13 -4.43 15.45
N GLY A 152 3.83 -4.61 15.26
CA GLY A 152 2.85 -3.51 15.24
C GLY A 152 2.96 -2.58 14.03
N ALA A 153 3.75 -2.96 13.01
CA ALA A 153 4.01 -2.13 11.83
C ALA A 153 2.76 -1.98 10.95
N TRP A 154 2.70 -0.89 10.18
CA TRP A 154 1.75 -0.72 9.09
C TRP A 154 2.25 -1.48 7.86
N HIS A 155 1.56 -2.55 7.49
CA HIS A 155 1.96 -3.43 6.40
C HIS A 155 1.01 -3.35 5.21
N LEU A 156 1.56 -3.01 4.05
CA LEU A 156 0.84 -2.95 2.77
C LEU A 156 1.41 -3.99 1.80
N LEU A 157 0.55 -4.92 1.38
CA LEU A 157 0.83 -5.86 0.31
C LEU A 157 0.13 -5.38 -0.96
N VAL A 158 0.90 -4.92 -1.94
CA VAL A 158 0.36 -4.44 -3.23
C VAL A 158 0.38 -5.59 -4.23
N ARG A 159 -0.76 -5.84 -4.88
CA ARG A 159 -0.92 -6.90 -5.87
C ARG A 159 -1.81 -6.42 -7.02
N SER A 160 -1.71 -7.12 -8.15
CA SER A 160 -2.57 -6.87 -9.30
C SER A 160 -4.07 -6.97 -8.93
N PRO A 161 -4.95 -6.14 -9.54
CA PRO A 161 -6.41 -6.27 -9.41
C PRO A 161 -6.94 -7.69 -9.70
N ALA A 162 -6.25 -8.45 -10.55
CA ALA A 162 -6.61 -9.83 -10.87
C ALA A 162 -6.59 -10.79 -9.66
N ALA A 163 -5.92 -10.41 -8.55
CA ALA A 163 -5.89 -11.22 -7.33
C ALA A 163 -7.14 -11.08 -6.44
N ALA A 164 -8.16 -10.30 -6.85
CA ALA A 164 -9.39 -10.09 -6.09
C ALA A 164 -10.11 -11.38 -5.72
N THR A 165 -10.14 -12.36 -6.63
CA THR A 165 -10.78 -13.67 -6.43
C THR A 165 -9.93 -14.64 -5.61
N GLN A 166 -8.65 -14.35 -5.41
CA GLN A 166 -7.76 -15.19 -4.60
C GLN A 166 -8.02 -14.94 -3.12
N ALA A 167 -8.04 -15.99 -2.31
CA ALA A 167 -8.10 -15.84 -0.86
C ALA A 167 -6.78 -15.29 -0.32
N ALA A 168 -6.86 -14.36 0.63
CA ALA A 168 -5.70 -13.83 1.33
C ALA A 168 -6.00 -13.67 2.84
N PRO A 169 -5.04 -14.00 3.72
CA PRO A 169 -5.20 -13.88 5.18
C PRO A 169 -5.06 -12.43 5.69
N ALA A 170 -5.11 -11.43 4.81
CA ALA A 170 -5.07 -10.01 5.18
C ALA A 170 -6.26 -9.60 6.04
N ALA A 171 -6.05 -8.65 6.96
CA ALA A 171 -7.10 -8.11 7.82
C ALA A 171 -8.00 -7.13 7.07
N LEU A 172 -7.45 -6.43 6.09
CA LEU A 172 -8.15 -5.51 5.19
C LEU A 172 -7.74 -5.83 3.75
N ARG A 173 -8.70 -5.86 2.83
CA ARG A 173 -8.46 -5.96 1.39
C ARG A 173 -9.24 -4.86 0.70
N LEU A 174 -8.54 -4.03 -0.05
CA LEU A 174 -9.13 -2.95 -0.84
C LEU A 174 -8.79 -3.17 -2.31
N GLN A 175 -9.76 -2.95 -3.19
CA GLN A 175 -9.53 -2.81 -4.62
C GLN A 175 -9.59 -1.34 -5.00
N LEU A 176 -8.59 -0.89 -5.75
CA LEU A 176 -8.42 0.51 -6.12
C LEU A 176 -8.43 0.63 -7.64
N ALA A 177 -9.20 1.60 -8.14
CA ALA A 177 -9.19 1.99 -9.54
C ALA A 177 -9.17 3.53 -9.63
N VAL A 178 -8.32 4.07 -10.48
CA VAL A 178 -8.27 5.50 -10.75
C VAL A 178 -9.13 5.80 -11.98
N ASP A 179 -10.07 6.72 -11.85
CA ASP A 179 -10.87 7.23 -12.96
C ASP A 179 -10.78 8.77 -13.05
N ALA A 180 -11.55 9.38 -13.96
CA ALA A 180 -11.57 10.83 -14.13
C ALA A 180 -12.16 11.60 -12.94
N ARG A 181 -12.92 10.94 -12.07
CA ARG A 181 -13.59 11.54 -10.90
C ARG A 181 -12.76 11.42 -9.63
N GLY A 182 -11.80 10.50 -9.59
CA GLY A 182 -10.89 10.32 -8.47
C GLY A 182 -10.44 8.88 -8.29
N LEU A 183 -10.23 8.49 -7.03
CA LEU A 183 -9.90 7.12 -6.67
C LEU A 183 -11.17 6.38 -6.24
N GLN A 184 -11.57 5.40 -7.04
CA GLN A 184 -12.58 4.43 -6.65
C GLN A 184 -11.96 3.38 -5.73
N LEU A 185 -12.60 3.12 -4.58
CA LEU A 185 -12.23 2.05 -3.67
C LEU A 185 -13.40 1.11 -3.46
N GLN A 186 -13.10 -0.18 -3.41
CA GLN A 186 -14.02 -1.21 -2.97
C GLN A 186 -13.42 -1.98 -1.79
N VAL A 187 -14.17 -2.09 -0.69
CA VAL A 187 -13.78 -2.91 0.45
C VAL A 187 -14.16 -4.35 0.15
N LEU A 188 -13.17 -5.19 -0.18
CA LEU A 188 -13.39 -6.60 -0.49
C LEU A 188 -13.44 -7.47 0.77
N LYS A 189 -12.72 -7.05 1.81
CA LYS A 189 -12.64 -7.76 3.08
C LYS A 189 -12.24 -6.79 4.17
N GLN A 190 -12.87 -6.87 5.33
CA GLN A 190 -12.40 -6.21 6.53
C GLN A 190 -12.71 -7.07 7.75
N ARG A 191 -11.72 -7.22 8.64
CA ARG A 191 -11.85 -8.08 9.81
C ARG A 191 -12.81 -7.47 10.83
N GLY A 192 -13.88 -8.19 11.17
CA GLY A 192 -14.86 -7.76 12.17
C GLY A 192 -16.03 -6.95 11.62
N GLY A 193 -15.89 -6.42 10.39
CA GLY A 193 -16.93 -5.67 9.70
C GLY A 193 -17.47 -6.36 8.46
N TRP A 194 -18.47 -5.71 7.86
CA TRP A 194 -19.05 -6.10 6.59
C TRP A 194 -18.19 -5.59 5.44
N ALA A 195 -18.05 -6.37 4.37
CA ALA A 195 -17.42 -5.93 3.13
C ALA A 195 -18.47 -5.50 2.09
N GLY A 196 -18.03 -4.94 0.97
CA GLY A 196 -18.86 -4.55 -0.17
C GLY A 196 -19.09 -3.06 -0.33
N GLN A 197 -18.59 -2.23 0.60
CA GLN A 197 -18.66 -0.78 0.47
C GLN A 197 -17.87 -0.32 -0.76
N SER A 198 -18.44 0.61 -1.52
CA SER A 198 -17.79 1.27 -2.65
C SER A 198 -17.75 2.78 -2.40
N LEU A 199 -16.58 3.37 -2.54
CA LEU A 199 -16.31 4.77 -2.24
C LEU A 199 -15.63 5.43 -3.44
N LEU A 200 -15.88 6.73 -3.60
CA LEU A 200 -15.12 7.59 -4.49
C LEU A 200 -14.41 8.65 -3.65
N LEU A 201 -13.08 8.59 -3.59
CA LEU A 201 -12.27 9.60 -2.94
C LEU A 201 -11.82 10.64 -3.99
N PRO A 202 -12.21 11.92 -3.84
CA PRO A 202 -11.74 12.98 -4.73
C PRO A 202 -10.31 13.38 -4.32
N LEU A 203 -9.32 12.54 -4.67
CA LEU A 203 -7.91 12.79 -4.32
C LEU A 203 -7.33 14.05 -4.99
N TRP A 204 -7.95 14.50 -6.09
CA TRP A 204 -7.54 15.66 -6.88
C TRP A 204 -8.76 16.52 -7.19
N PRO A 205 -9.33 17.21 -6.19
CA PRO A 205 -10.53 18.03 -6.39
C PRO A 205 -10.31 19.11 -7.47
N GLU A 206 -9.09 19.59 -7.64
CA GLU A 206 -8.70 20.54 -8.68
C GLU A 206 -8.89 19.99 -10.11
N LEU A 207 -8.87 18.67 -10.29
CA LEU A 207 -9.10 18.03 -11.58
C LEU A 207 -10.59 17.79 -11.88
N ALA A 208 -11.48 17.94 -10.88
CA ALA A 208 -12.90 17.55 -10.99
C ALA A 208 -13.72 18.35 -12.02
N GLY A 209 -13.16 19.42 -12.58
CA GLY A 209 -13.76 20.21 -13.67
C GLY A 209 -12.97 20.21 -14.98
N LEU A 210 -11.81 19.54 -15.04
CA LEU A 210 -11.00 19.52 -16.24
C LEU A 210 -11.59 18.54 -17.25
N GLN A 211 -12.08 19.08 -18.37
CA GLN A 211 -12.51 18.26 -19.50
C GLN A 211 -11.28 17.61 -20.14
N ARG A 212 -11.26 16.28 -20.18
CA ARG A 212 -10.27 15.54 -20.95
C ARG A 212 -10.47 15.86 -22.42
N GLN A 213 -9.55 16.61 -22.99
CA GLN A 213 -9.49 16.80 -24.43
C GLN A 213 -8.87 15.55 -25.08
N PRO A 214 -9.47 15.02 -26.16
CA PRO A 214 -8.84 13.97 -26.95
C PRO A 214 -7.41 14.40 -27.35
N VAL A 215 -6.47 13.47 -27.36
CA VAL A 215 -5.06 13.77 -27.74
C VAL A 215 -4.99 14.44 -29.11
N GLN A 216 -5.94 14.14 -29.98
CA GLN A 216 -6.09 14.73 -31.32
C GLN A 216 -6.41 16.24 -31.28
N THR A 217 -7.00 16.75 -30.20
CA THR A 217 -7.34 18.17 -30.06
C THR A 217 -6.34 18.94 -29.21
N TRP A 218 -5.24 18.29 -28.79
CA TRP A 218 -4.20 18.98 -28.03
C TRP A 218 -3.46 19.97 -28.94
N PRO A 219 -3.04 21.14 -28.41
CA PRO A 219 -2.25 22.08 -29.18
C PRO A 219 -0.91 21.43 -29.56
N VAL A 220 -0.76 21.04 -30.83
CA VAL A 220 0.50 20.57 -31.38
C VAL A 220 1.32 21.82 -31.72
N HIS A 221 2.20 22.24 -30.81
CA HIS A 221 3.09 23.40 -31.02
C HIS A 221 4.19 23.16 -32.07
N LEU A 222 4.29 21.94 -32.62
CA LEU A 222 5.31 21.55 -33.58
C LEU A 222 4.64 21.13 -34.89
N THR A 223 4.41 22.11 -35.77
CA THR A 223 3.97 21.85 -37.15
C THR A 223 5.01 21.06 -37.93
N GLU A 224 6.28 21.19 -37.54
CA GLU A 224 7.38 20.34 -37.95
C GLU A 224 8.07 19.79 -36.70
N LEU A 225 8.34 18.49 -36.68
CA LEU A 225 9.20 17.90 -35.66
C LEU A 225 10.58 18.58 -35.77
N PRO A 226 11.16 19.08 -34.66
CA PRO A 226 12.52 19.60 -34.71
C PRO A 226 13.42 18.50 -35.25
N GLN A 227 14.16 18.80 -36.31
CA GLN A 227 15.18 17.88 -36.80
C GLN A 227 16.23 17.74 -35.71
N LEU A 228 16.05 16.73 -34.84
CA LEU A 228 17.04 16.31 -33.89
C LEU A 228 18.25 15.91 -34.73
N ARG A 229 19.24 16.80 -34.81
CA ARG A 229 20.53 16.48 -35.41
C ARG A 229 21.00 15.23 -34.68
N ARG A 230 21.00 14.09 -35.37
CA ARG A 230 21.62 12.88 -34.84
C ARG A 230 23.02 13.29 -34.46
N ALA A 231 23.29 13.33 -33.15
CA ALA A 231 24.65 13.56 -32.69
C ALA A 231 25.52 12.54 -33.41
N ARG A 232 26.62 13.02 -34.01
CA ARG A 232 27.64 12.13 -34.58
C ARG A 232 27.88 11.04 -33.54
N PRO A 233 27.86 9.75 -33.92
CA PRO A 233 28.17 8.69 -32.96
C PRO A 233 29.46 9.09 -32.25
N LEU A 234 29.42 9.12 -30.91
CA LEU A 234 30.61 9.33 -30.11
C LEU A 234 31.64 8.34 -30.63
N SER A 235 32.65 8.84 -31.34
CA SER A 235 33.76 8.00 -31.76
C SER A 235 34.30 7.39 -30.48
N ARG A 236 34.31 6.05 -30.39
CA ARG A 236 35.02 5.35 -29.33
C ARG A 236 36.46 5.84 -29.39
N SER A 237 36.82 6.82 -28.57
CA SER A 237 38.20 7.21 -28.40
C SER A 237 38.90 6.00 -27.80
N ALA A 238 39.94 5.58 -28.51
CA ALA A 238 40.75 4.45 -28.14
C ALA A 238 41.39 4.64 -26.75
N SER A 239 41.58 3.50 -26.09
CA SER A 239 42.54 3.25 -25.00
C SER A 239 42.19 3.73 -23.58
N VAL A 240 41.66 2.79 -22.79
CA VAL A 240 41.86 2.72 -21.32
C VAL A 240 43.13 1.90 -21.05
N ALA A 241 44.28 2.33 -21.58
CA ALA A 241 45.56 1.67 -21.32
C ALA A 241 46.67 2.70 -21.09
N ALA A 242 46.60 3.41 -19.96
CA ALA A 242 47.75 4.07 -19.33
C ALA A 242 47.43 4.46 -17.88
N LEU A 243 47.16 3.48 -17.02
CA LEU A 243 47.19 3.66 -15.55
C LEU A 243 47.66 2.35 -14.86
N ALA A 244 48.71 1.76 -15.41
CA ALA A 244 49.55 0.79 -14.71
C ALA A 244 50.98 0.93 -15.24
N ARG A 245 51.91 1.29 -14.33
CA ARG A 245 53.37 1.49 -14.49
C ARG A 245 53.83 2.94 -14.74
N ALA A 246 53.94 3.69 -13.65
CA ALA A 246 55.23 4.17 -13.10
C ALA A 246 54.95 4.73 -11.70
#